data_AF-A0A353LTC8-F1
#
_entry.id   AF-A0A353LTC8-F1
#
_cell.length_a   1.000
_cell.length_b   1.000
_cell.length_c   1.000
_cell.angle_alpha   90.00
_cell.angle_beta   90.00
_cell.angle_gamma   90.00
#
_symmetry.space_group_name_H-M   'P 1'
#
loop_
_entity.id
_entity.type
_entity.pdbx_description
1 polymer ?
#
loop_
_entity_poly.entity_id
_entity_poly.type
_entity_poly.pdbx_seq_one_letter_code
_entity_poly.pdbx_strand_id
1 'polypeptide(L)'
;MLGSAFTPEILSDAKKWWPAVITMLLFVSIGTAACYVYFRKIAKFDPTTAYFSSAPGGLSEMALVGESYGGNVAAISLVHTTRILIVVGTIPVYFRYVQGWDVPPSPIDNGVALQWLDIVLLTGCAVVGVPLADKLKLPAGALVGPMILSAALHIAGLTHAAPPALIVAIAQIVMGAGIGCRFSGLSLSRVGTIILAGAGSGLLLVTGAALTAIYFATAAGQTSEALLLALAPGGLAEMSLIALVIGSQTAFISLMHMLRIVFVVLIVPSLFRLFAGQSLTGEDAIPSPEKPNESPGD
;
A
#
# COMPACT_ATOMS: atom_id res chain seq x y z
N MET A 1 -15.75 1.78 6.97
CA MET A 1 -14.72 2.26 7.91
C MET A 1 -13.79 3.27 7.25
N LEU A 2 -13.12 2.95 6.13
CA LEU A 2 -12.24 3.92 5.46
C LEU A 2 -13.01 5.10 4.88
N GLY A 3 -14.08 4.82 4.13
CA GLY A 3 -14.93 5.88 3.55
C GLY A 3 -15.64 6.74 4.60
N SER A 4 -15.97 6.17 5.77
CA SER A 4 -16.59 6.91 6.88
C SER A 4 -15.67 7.93 7.54
N ALA A 5 -14.37 7.89 7.25
CA ALA A 5 -13.43 8.92 7.68
C ALA A 5 -13.56 10.22 6.86
N PHE A 6 -14.21 10.19 5.69
CA PHE A 6 -14.35 11.37 4.82
C PHE A 6 -15.67 12.08 5.10
N THR A 7 -15.58 13.25 5.74
CA THR A 7 -16.73 14.12 6.04
C THR A 7 -16.69 15.39 5.18
N PRO A 8 -17.80 16.16 5.09
CA PRO A 8 -17.82 17.41 4.33
C PRO A 8 -16.73 18.41 4.77
N GLU A 9 -16.43 18.46 6.06
CA GLU A 9 -15.43 19.38 6.64
C GLU A 9 -14.03 19.05 6.13
N ILE A 10 -13.72 17.75 5.99
CA ILE A 10 -12.42 17.25 5.54
C ILE A 10 -12.11 17.64 4.09
N LEU A 11 -13.12 17.89 3.23
CA LEU A 11 -12.88 18.37 1.87
C LEU A 11 -12.20 19.74 1.83
N SER A 12 -12.50 20.60 2.81
CA SER A 12 -11.88 21.92 2.92
C SER A 12 -10.40 21.81 3.32
N ASP A 13 -10.06 20.81 4.14
CA ASP A 13 -8.68 20.53 4.56
C ASP A 13 -7.89 19.76 3.50
N ALA A 14 -8.54 18.92 2.69
CA ALA A 14 -7.89 18.16 1.63
C ALA A 14 -7.13 19.05 0.64
N LYS A 15 -7.64 20.26 0.37
CA LYS A 15 -6.97 21.26 -0.49
C LYS A 15 -5.63 21.73 0.09
N LYS A 16 -5.44 21.68 1.41
CA LYS A 16 -4.22 22.11 2.09
C LYS A 16 -3.16 21.01 2.13
N TRP A 17 -3.51 19.77 1.79
CA TRP A 17 -2.60 18.62 1.91
C TRP A 17 -1.63 18.45 0.73
N TRP A 18 -1.69 19.33 -0.29
CA TRP A 18 -0.78 19.25 -1.44
C TRP A 18 0.72 19.24 -1.08
N PRO A 19 1.22 19.94 -0.03
CA PRO A 19 2.62 19.86 0.35
C PRO A 19 2.99 18.45 0.82
N ALA A 20 2.12 17.83 1.64
CA ALA A 20 2.28 16.45 2.08
C ALA A 20 2.25 15.45 0.91
N VAL A 21 1.40 15.67 -0.10
CA VAL A 21 1.39 14.85 -1.32
C VAL A 21 2.73 14.92 -2.03
N ILE A 22 3.31 16.12 -2.20
CA ILE A 22 4.62 16.28 -2.83
C ILE A 22 5.71 15.60 -2.01
N THR A 23 5.73 15.82 -0.69
CA THR A 23 6.67 15.14 0.22
C THR A 23 6.57 13.63 0.07
N MET A 24 5.36 13.08 0.01
CA MET A 24 5.10 11.66 -0.19
C MET A 24 5.60 11.17 -1.55
N LEU A 25 5.37 11.90 -2.65
CA LEU A 25 5.82 11.51 -3.98
C LEU A 25 7.35 11.47 -4.08
N LEU A 26 8.01 12.48 -3.50
CA LEU A 26 9.46 12.56 -3.42
C LEU A 26 10.03 11.42 -2.56
N PHE A 27 9.46 11.21 -1.37
CA PHE A 27 9.85 10.13 -0.48
C PHE A 27 9.74 8.76 -1.16
N VAL A 28 8.61 8.49 -1.82
CA VAL A 28 8.39 7.21 -2.52
C VAL A 28 9.38 7.03 -3.66
N SER A 29 9.66 8.08 -4.43
CA SER A 29 10.61 8.03 -5.55
C SER A 29 12.04 7.75 -5.07
N ILE A 30 12.49 8.51 -4.06
CA ILE A 30 13.82 8.35 -3.44
C ILE A 30 13.94 7.00 -2.75
N GLY A 31 12.91 6.61 -1.98
CA GLY A 31 12.85 5.34 -1.27
C GLY A 31 12.87 4.13 -2.22
N THR A 32 12.19 4.22 -3.35
CA THR A 32 12.22 3.20 -4.41
C THR A 32 13.63 3.06 -5.00
N ALA A 33 14.30 4.18 -5.29
CA ALA A 33 15.68 4.17 -5.78
C ALA A 33 16.65 3.59 -4.74
N ALA A 34 16.54 4.00 -3.48
CA ALA A 34 17.36 3.50 -2.38
C ALA A 34 17.16 1.99 -2.16
N CYS A 35 15.90 1.53 -2.16
CA CYS A 35 15.56 0.11 -2.05
C CYS A 35 16.06 -0.70 -3.26
N TYR A 36 16.01 -0.15 -4.47
CA TYR A 36 16.58 -0.81 -5.65
C TYR A 36 18.08 -1.02 -5.50
N VAL A 37 18.82 0.00 -5.07
CA VAL A 37 20.26 -0.10 -4.79
C VAL A 37 20.53 -1.13 -3.68
N TYR A 38 19.74 -1.10 -2.61
CA TYR A 38 19.82 -2.08 -1.53
C TYR A 38 19.63 -3.51 -2.06
N PHE A 39 18.60 -3.77 -2.87
CA PHE A 39 18.35 -5.11 -3.40
C PHE A 39 19.40 -5.57 -4.39
N ARG A 40 19.95 -4.67 -5.21
CA ARG A 40 21.00 -5.00 -6.17
C ARG A 40 22.33 -5.28 -5.49
N LYS A 41 22.74 -4.43 -4.55
CA LYS A 41 24.09 -4.49 -3.96
C LYS A 41 24.17 -5.40 -2.72
N ILE A 42 23.13 -5.43 -1.90
CA ILE A 42 23.13 -6.16 -0.62
C ILE A 42 22.38 -7.48 -0.76
N ALA A 43 21.13 -7.45 -1.22
CA ALA A 43 20.32 -8.67 -1.36
C ALA A 43 20.65 -9.50 -2.62
N LYS A 44 21.41 -8.93 -3.56
CA LYS A 44 21.85 -9.55 -4.83
C LYS A 44 20.70 -10.09 -5.69
N PHE A 45 19.55 -9.42 -5.68
CA PHE A 45 18.44 -9.77 -6.57
C PHE A 45 18.77 -9.37 -8.01
N ASP A 46 18.22 -10.09 -8.99
CA ASP A 46 18.27 -9.68 -10.40
C ASP A 46 17.58 -8.31 -10.60
N PRO A 47 17.88 -7.59 -11.70
CA PRO A 47 17.35 -6.24 -11.94
C PRO A 47 15.83 -6.14 -11.87
N THR A 48 15.12 -7.10 -12.48
CA THR A 48 13.65 -7.10 -12.53
C THR A 48 13.08 -7.32 -11.14
N THR A 49 13.50 -8.37 -10.44
CA THR A 49 13.05 -8.67 -9.08
C THR A 49 13.38 -7.52 -8.14
N ALA A 50 14.58 -6.94 -8.22
CA ALA A 50 15.00 -5.81 -7.39
C ALA A 50 14.13 -4.57 -7.61
N TYR A 51 13.80 -4.26 -8.86
CA TYR A 51 13.00 -3.09 -9.23
C TYR A 51 11.55 -3.22 -8.75
N PHE A 52 10.90 -4.33 -9.07
CA PHE A 52 9.51 -4.52 -8.64
C PHE A 52 9.41 -4.74 -7.13
N SER A 53 10.46 -5.27 -6.47
CA SER A 53 10.53 -5.34 -5.01
C SER A 53 10.75 -3.98 -4.35
N SER A 54 11.32 -2.97 -5.02
CA SER A 54 11.71 -1.70 -4.39
C SER A 54 10.56 -0.70 -4.25
N ALA A 55 9.58 -0.75 -5.15
CA ALA A 55 8.46 0.18 -5.15
C ALA A 55 7.44 -0.16 -4.04
N PRO A 56 7.14 0.74 -3.08
CA PRO A 56 6.16 0.49 -2.01
C PRO A 56 4.72 0.65 -2.53
N GLY A 57 4.33 -0.18 -3.50
CA GLY A 57 3.03 -0.16 -4.18
C GLY A 57 2.19 -1.42 -3.98
N GLY A 58 1.05 -1.48 -4.69
CA GLY A 58 0.12 -2.60 -4.66
C GLY A 58 0.84 -3.94 -4.83
N LEU A 59 0.82 -4.75 -3.77
CA LEU A 59 1.65 -5.95 -3.67
C LEU A 59 1.33 -6.96 -4.76
N SER A 60 0.04 -7.17 -5.03
CA SER A 60 -0.43 -8.09 -6.08
C SER A 60 -0.07 -7.57 -7.47
N GLU A 61 -0.16 -6.26 -7.67
CA GLU A 61 0.15 -5.59 -8.93
C GLU A 61 1.65 -5.67 -9.24
N MET A 62 2.53 -5.36 -8.27
CA MET A 62 3.98 -5.42 -8.49
C MET A 62 4.48 -6.85 -8.71
N ALA A 63 3.87 -7.84 -8.05
CA ALA A 63 4.19 -9.25 -8.26
C ALA A 63 3.78 -9.71 -9.67
N LEU A 64 2.56 -9.40 -10.10
CA LEU A 64 2.05 -9.76 -11.43
C LEU A 64 2.81 -9.04 -12.56
N VAL A 65 3.02 -7.74 -12.43
CA VAL A 65 3.77 -6.98 -13.44
C VAL A 65 5.22 -7.45 -13.47
N GLY A 66 5.84 -7.67 -12.31
CA GLY A 66 7.19 -8.22 -12.22
C GLY A 66 7.33 -9.58 -12.91
N GLU A 67 6.34 -10.47 -12.74
CA GLU A 67 6.27 -11.76 -13.44
C GLU A 67 6.31 -11.59 -14.96
N SER A 68 5.52 -10.65 -15.49
CA SER A 68 5.47 -10.37 -16.93
C SER A 68 6.81 -9.89 -17.51
N TYR A 69 7.72 -9.41 -16.67
CA TYR A 69 9.09 -9.02 -17.01
C TYR A 69 10.16 -10.07 -16.61
N GLY A 70 9.74 -11.27 -16.20
CA GLY A 70 10.64 -12.36 -15.79
C GLY A 70 11.16 -12.26 -14.35
N GLY A 71 10.55 -11.42 -13.52
CA GLY A 71 10.89 -11.28 -12.10
C GLY A 71 10.40 -12.45 -11.25
N ASN A 72 11.09 -12.68 -10.12
CA ASN A 72 10.71 -13.72 -9.18
C ASN A 72 9.52 -13.29 -8.31
N VAL A 73 8.32 -13.80 -8.66
CA VAL A 73 7.05 -13.50 -8.00
C VAL A 73 7.07 -13.77 -6.50
N ALA A 74 7.68 -14.89 -6.09
CA ALA A 74 7.77 -15.27 -4.68
C ALA A 74 8.62 -14.27 -3.91
N ALA A 75 9.78 -13.87 -4.45
CA ALA A 75 10.66 -12.89 -3.82
C ALA A 75 10.00 -11.51 -3.71
N ILE A 76 9.37 -11.03 -4.79
CA ILE A 76 8.64 -9.75 -4.80
C ILE A 76 7.53 -9.76 -3.75
N SER A 77 6.71 -10.81 -3.74
CA SER A 77 5.59 -10.96 -2.81
C SER A 77 6.06 -11.02 -1.35
N LEU A 78 7.10 -11.81 -1.07
CA LEU A 78 7.67 -11.96 0.26
C LEU A 78 8.27 -10.67 0.80
N VAL A 79 9.00 -9.93 -0.03
CA VAL A 79 9.56 -8.63 0.37
C VAL A 79 8.47 -7.67 0.80
N HIS A 80 7.43 -7.47 -0.03
CA HIS A 80 6.36 -6.54 0.31
C HIS A 80 5.57 -7.01 1.54
N THR A 81 5.27 -8.31 1.63
CA THR A 81 4.55 -8.88 2.76
C THR A 81 5.34 -8.69 4.06
N THR A 82 6.66 -8.96 4.03
CA THR A 82 7.55 -8.80 5.18
C THR A 82 7.60 -7.35 5.65
N ARG A 83 7.66 -6.37 4.72
CA ARG A 83 7.63 -4.95 5.09
C ARG A 83 6.33 -4.58 5.81
N ILE A 84 5.19 -5.00 5.27
CA ILE A 84 3.88 -4.73 5.87
C ILE A 84 3.85 -5.32 7.29
N LEU A 85 4.30 -6.56 7.48
CA LEU A 85 4.36 -7.20 8.79
C LEU A 85 5.23 -6.42 9.78
N ILE A 86 6.40 -5.95 9.36
CA ILE A 86 7.27 -5.16 10.22
C ILE A 86 6.60 -3.85 10.59
N VAL A 87 6.01 -3.14 9.63
CA VAL A 87 5.36 -1.84 9.89
C VAL A 87 4.17 -2.02 10.83
N VAL A 88 3.29 -2.98 10.54
CA VAL A 88 2.11 -3.29 11.36
C VAL A 88 2.50 -3.79 12.75
N GLY A 89 3.58 -4.54 12.87
CA GLY A 89 4.08 -5.03 14.16
C GLY A 89 4.83 -3.99 14.99
N THR A 90 5.50 -3.01 14.35
CA THR A 90 6.38 -2.06 15.05
C THR A 90 5.73 -0.71 15.32
N ILE A 91 4.93 -0.17 14.40
CA ILE A 91 4.36 1.18 14.56
C ILE A 91 3.45 1.29 15.81
N PRO A 92 2.46 0.39 16.03
CA PRO A 92 1.62 0.48 17.22
C PRO A 92 2.41 0.33 18.52
N VAL A 93 3.41 -0.55 18.53
CA VAL A 93 4.32 -0.75 19.67
C VAL A 93 5.13 0.51 19.96
N TYR A 94 5.64 1.17 18.92
CA TYR A 94 6.34 2.45 19.05
C TYR A 94 5.45 3.52 19.69
N PHE A 95 4.23 3.70 19.20
CA PHE A 95 3.32 4.69 19.78
C PHE A 95 2.91 4.35 21.22
N ARG A 96 2.67 3.07 21.53
CA ARG A 96 2.29 2.62 22.87
C ARG A 96 3.42 2.80 23.89
N TYR A 97 4.62 2.30 23.59
CA TYR A 97 5.69 2.18 24.58
C TYR A 97 6.72 3.30 24.52
N VAL A 98 6.92 3.95 23.37
CA VAL A 98 7.91 5.04 23.22
C VAL A 98 7.23 6.40 23.38
N GLN A 99 6.10 6.62 22.69
CA GLN A 99 5.34 7.87 22.81
C GLN A 99 4.40 7.88 24.03
N GLY A 100 4.24 6.74 24.72
CA GLY A 100 3.39 6.62 25.89
C GLY A 100 1.91 6.82 25.60
N TRP A 101 1.47 6.62 24.35
CA TRP A 101 0.08 6.83 23.98
C TRP A 101 -0.80 5.72 24.57
N ASP A 102 -1.90 6.13 25.20
CA ASP A 102 -3.00 5.23 25.52
C ASP A 102 -3.74 4.91 24.23
N VAL A 103 -3.24 3.90 23.54
CA VAL A 103 -3.92 3.29 22.40
C VAL A 103 -5.19 2.63 22.94
N PRO A 104 -6.39 3.19 22.67
CA PRO A 104 -7.63 2.65 23.24
C PRO A 104 -7.86 1.22 22.73
N PRO A 105 -8.44 0.32 23.55
CA PRO A 105 -8.68 -1.07 23.15
C PRO A 105 -9.54 -1.21 21.88
N SER A 106 -10.36 -0.21 21.55
CA SER A 106 -11.06 -0.07 20.28
C SER A 106 -11.69 1.32 20.15
N PRO A 107 -11.34 2.13 19.12
CA PRO A 107 -12.07 3.35 18.79
C PRO A 107 -13.40 3.08 18.05
N ILE A 108 -13.76 1.81 17.83
CA ILE A 108 -14.76 1.44 16.81
C ILE A 108 -16.20 1.45 17.37
N ASP A 109 -16.39 1.76 18.65
CA ASP A 109 -17.72 1.90 19.24
C ASP A 109 -18.09 3.38 19.43
N ASN A 110 -18.54 4.01 18.34
CA ASN A 110 -19.01 5.40 18.39
C ASN A 110 -20.43 5.51 19.01
N GLY A 111 -21.02 4.42 19.51
CA GLY A 111 -22.36 4.44 20.12
C GLY A 111 -23.51 4.81 19.17
N VAL A 112 -23.25 5.00 17.87
CA VAL A 112 -24.28 5.25 16.86
C VAL A 112 -24.89 3.91 16.46
N ALA A 113 -26.13 3.67 16.87
CA ALA A 113 -26.87 2.49 16.48
C ALA A 113 -27.04 2.47 14.96
N LEU A 114 -26.49 1.44 14.31
CA LEU A 114 -26.65 1.22 12.87
C LEU A 114 -28.13 1.06 12.52
N GLN A 115 -28.64 1.99 11.72
CA GLN A 115 -29.99 1.86 11.19
C GLN A 115 -29.97 0.89 10.01
N TRP A 116 -31.12 0.28 9.71
CA TRP A 116 -31.26 -0.59 8.53
C TRP A 116 -30.83 0.10 7.23
N LEU A 117 -31.08 1.41 7.12
CA LEU A 117 -30.66 2.22 5.98
C LEU A 117 -29.12 2.28 5.86
N ASP A 118 -28.40 2.49 6.97
CA ASP A 118 -26.94 2.51 6.98
C ASP A 118 -26.35 1.18 6.50
N ILE A 119 -26.93 0.06 6.96
CA ILE A 119 -26.52 -1.28 6.53
C ILE A 119 -26.68 -1.42 5.01
N VAL A 120 -27.85 -1.06 4.48
CA VAL A 120 -28.13 -1.15 3.03
C VAL A 120 -27.17 -0.26 2.24
N LEU A 121 -26.94 0.97 2.67
CA LEU A 121 -26.04 1.92 2.01
C LEU A 121 -24.59 1.42 2.02
N LEU A 122 -24.07 1.01 3.17
CA LEU A 122 -22.69 0.56 3.32
C LEU A 122 -22.44 -0.77 2.60
N THR A 123 -23.36 -1.73 2.68
CA THR A 123 -23.30 -2.98 1.91
C THR A 123 -23.41 -2.69 0.41
N GLY A 124 -24.27 -1.75 0.01
CA GLY A 124 -24.36 -1.27 -1.37
C GLY A 124 -23.03 -0.73 -1.89
N CYS A 125 -22.31 0.07 -1.10
CA CYS A 125 -20.96 0.53 -1.46
C CYS A 125 -19.99 -0.63 -1.68
N ALA A 126 -20.04 -1.67 -0.85
CA ALA A 126 -19.18 -2.85 -1.02
C ALA A 126 -19.51 -3.64 -2.30
N VAL A 127 -20.80 -3.90 -2.55
CA VAL A 127 -21.26 -4.70 -3.70
C VAL A 127 -21.07 -3.96 -5.03
N VAL A 128 -21.35 -2.66 -5.07
CA VAL A 128 -21.24 -1.84 -6.29
C VAL A 128 -19.83 -1.31 -6.49
N GLY A 129 -19.11 -1.01 -5.41
CA GLY A 129 -17.81 -0.35 -5.46
C GLY A 129 -16.73 -1.18 -6.15
N VAL A 130 -16.69 -2.49 -5.88
CA VAL A 130 -15.72 -3.41 -6.51
C VAL A 130 -15.90 -3.48 -8.03
N PRO A 131 -17.06 -3.86 -8.60
CA PRO A 131 -17.22 -3.94 -10.05
C PRO A 131 -17.11 -2.57 -10.73
N LEU A 132 -17.49 -1.48 -10.04
CA LEU A 132 -17.28 -0.12 -10.55
C LEU A 132 -15.80 0.22 -10.66
N ALA A 133 -15.01 -0.12 -9.64
CA ALA A 133 -13.56 0.10 -9.67
C ALA A 133 -12.87 -0.75 -10.75
N ASP A 134 -13.31 -1.99 -10.94
CA ASP A 134 -12.80 -2.86 -12.00
C ASP A 134 -13.10 -2.27 -13.39
N LYS A 135 -14.33 -1.79 -13.60
CA LYS A 135 -14.74 -1.12 -14.85
C LYS A 135 -13.92 0.15 -15.13
N LEU A 136 -13.61 0.91 -14.08
CA LEU A 136 -12.78 2.11 -14.14
C LEU A 136 -11.27 1.80 -14.15
N LYS A 137 -10.88 0.52 -14.02
CA LYS A 137 -9.49 0.06 -13.92
C LYS A 137 -8.72 0.76 -12.80
N LEU A 138 -9.37 1.00 -11.67
CA LEU A 138 -8.73 1.62 -10.51
C LEU A 138 -7.74 0.63 -9.86
N PRO A 139 -6.54 1.08 -9.48
CA PRO A 139 -5.60 0.25 -8.75
C PRO A 139 -6.14 -0.08 -7.36
N ALA A 140 -5.86 -1.28 -6.84
CA ALA A 140 -6.45 -1.78 -5.59
C ALA A 140 -8.00 -1.64 -5.57
N GLY A 141 -8.67 -1.90 -6.71
CA GLY A 141 -10.09 -1.63 -6.91
C GLY A 141 -11.03 -2.26 -5.87
N ALA A 142 -10.68 -3.45 -5.38
CA ALA A 142 -11.43 -4.13 -4.31
C ALA A 142 -11.55 -3.31 -3.01
N LEU A 143 -10.60 -2.41 -2.75
CA LEU A 143 -10.58 -1.54 -1.58
C LEU A 143 -10.96 -0.09 -1.94
N VAL A 144 -10.37 0.43 -3.02
CA VAL A 144 -10.55 1.82 -3.46
C VAL A 144 -11.99 2.10 -3.90
N GLY A 145 -12.62 1.18 -4.63
CA GLY A 145 -14.00 1.34 -5.11
C GLY A 145 -15.02 1.54 -3.99
N PRO A 146 -15.16 0.56 -3.07
CA PRO A 146 -16.04 0.69 -1.91
C PRO A 146 -15.71 1.89 -1.03
N MET A 147 -14.44 2.25 -0.89
CA MET A 147 -14.01 3.41 -0.11
C MET A 147 -14.51 4.72 -0.74
N ILE A 148 -14.35 4.91 -2.05
CA ILE A 148 -14.79 6.12 -2.76
C ILE A 148 -16.31 6.26 -2.67
N LEU A 149 -17.07 5.19 -2.90
CA LEU A 149 -18.53 5.23 -2.78
C LEU A 149 -18.96 5.55 -1.35
N SER A 150 -18.36 4.90 -0.36
CA SER A 150 -18.66 5.16 1.05
C SER A 150 -18.30 6.60 1.43
N ALA A 151 -17.17 7.13 0.97
CA ALA A 151 -16.79 8.53 1.18
C ALA A 151 -17.83 9.48 0.58
N ALA A 152 -18.29 9.22 -0.65
CA ALA A 152 -19.30 10.04 -1.30
C ALA A 152 -20.62 10.09 -0.50
N LEU A 153 -21.06 8.96 0.09
CA LEU A 153 -22.26 8.93 0.94
C LEU A 153 -22.07 9.74 2.24
N HIS A 154 -20.91 9.66 2.89
CA HIS A 154 -20.63 10.40 4.12
C HIS A 154 -20.48 11.91 3.86
N ILE A 155 -19.84 12.30 2.75
CA ILE A 155 -19.75 13.69 2.31
C ILE A 155 -21.12 14.24 1.92
N ALA A 156 -22.00 13.41 1.36
CA ALA A 156 -23.38 13.80 1.05
C ALA A 156 -24.28 13.88 2.30
N GLY A 157 -23.79 13.49 3.49
CA GLY A 157 -24.58 13.43 4.72
C GLY A 157 -25.66 12.34 4.70
N LEU A 158 -25.55 11.36 3.79
CA LEU A 158 -26.53 10.27 3.67
C LEU A 158 -26.36 9.21 4.75
N THR A 159 -25.18 9.14 5.36
CA THR A 159 -24.89 8.29 6.52
C THR A 159 -23.73 8.89 7.32
N HIS A 160 -23.77 8.69 8.63
CA HIS A 160 -22.66 8.97 9.55
C HIS A 160 -22.19 7.69 10.27
N ALA A 161 -22.73 6.54 9.88
CA ALA A 161 -22.49 5.29 10.57
C ALA A 161 -21.16 4.66 10.16
N ALA A 162 -20.44 4.15 11.15
CA ALA A 162 -19.30 3.27 10.94
C ALA A 162 -19.74 1.80 11.12
N PRO A 163 -19.07 0.83 10.45
CA PRO A 163 -19.32 -0.58 10.71
C PRO A 163 -19.04 -0.94 12.19
N PRO A 164 -19.76 -1.92 12.77
CA PRO A 164 -19.50 -2.36 14.15
C PRO A 164 -18.07 -2.86 14.33
N ALA A 165 -17.54 -2.68 15.54
CA ALA A 165 -16.21 -3.15 15.95
C ALA A 165 -15.97 -4.62 15.60
N LEU A 166 -16.99 -5.47 15.79
CA LEU A 166 -16.90 -6.90 15.49
C LEU A 166 -16.67 -7.17 13.99
N ILE A 167 -17.35 -6.44 13.10
CA ILE A 167 -17.17 -6.62 11.64
C ILE A 167 -15.76 -6.19 11.23
N VAL A 168 -15.27 -5.08 11.78
CA VAL A 168 -13.89 -4.61 11.54
C VAL A 168 -12.87 -5.63 12.05
N ALA A 169 -13.06 -6.16 13.27
CA ALA A 169 -12.19 -7.17 13.84
C ALA A 169 -12.16 -8.46 13.00
N ILE A 170 -13.31 -8.92 12.50
CA ILE A 170 -13.39 -10.07 11.58
C ILE A 170 -12.62 -9.76 10.29
N ALA A 171 -12.80 -8.57 9.71
CA ALA A 171 -12.07 -8.16 8.51
C ALA A 171 -10.55 -8.14 8.75
N GLN A 172 -10.09 -7.70 9.92
CA GLN A 172 -8.68 -7.73 10.29
C GLN A 172 -8.13 -9.15 10.44
N ILE A 173 -8.89 -10.06 11.06
CA ILE A 173 -8.51 -11.47 11.16
C ILE A 173 -8.37 -12.07 9.77
N VAL A 174 -9.30 -11.79 8.86
CA VAL A 174 -9.24 -12.28 7.47
C VAL A 174 -8.04 -11.68 6.71
N MET A 175 -7.80 -10.38 6.82
CA MET A 175 -6.63 -9.73 6.19
C MET A 175 -5.31 -10.29 6.74
N GLY A 176 -5.21 -10.43 8.07
CA GLY A 176 -4.03 -11.00 8.74
C GLY A 176 -3.80 -12.46 8.36
N ALA A 177 -4.86 -13.27 8.31
CA ALA A 177 -4.79 -14.66 7.83
C ALA A 177 -4.35 -14.72 6.36
N GLY A 178 -4.88 -13.84 5.49
CA GLY A 178 -4.48 -13.74 4.08
C GLY A 178 -3.01 -13.39 3.91
N ILE A 179 -2.48 -12.46 4.71
CA ILE A 179 -1.05 -12.15 4.79
C ILE A 179 -0.26 -13.40 5.23
N GLY A 180 -0.72 -14.10 6.26
CA GLY A 180 -0.08 -15.33 6.76
C GLY A 180 -0.06 -16.47 5.74
N CYS A 181 -1.15 -16.67 4.99
CA CYS A 181 -1.25 -17.70 3.95
C CYS A 181 -0.20 -17.53 2.83
N ARG A 182 0.33 -16.32 2.60
CA ARG A 182 1.41 -16.08 1.62
C ARG A 182 2.74 -16.72 2.01
N PHE A 183 2.88 -17.13 3.26
CA PHE A 183 4.03 -17.90 3.73
C PHE A 183 3.81 -19.42 3.67
N SER A 184 2.60 -19.87 3.31
CA SER A 184 2.27 -21.29 3.23
C SER A 184 3.09 -21.99 2.14
N GLY A 185 3.63 -23.17 2.46
CA GLY A 185 4.42 -23.99 1.52
C GLY A 185 5.84 -23.50 1.28
N LEU A 186 6.31 -22.45 1.96
CA LEU A 186 7.65 -21.91 1.80
C LEU A 186 8.64 -22.51 2.78
N SER A 187 9.78 -22.99 2.27
CA SER A 187 10.90 -23.45 3.09
C SER A 187 11.57 -22.28 3.83
N LEU A 188 11.50 -22.28 5.17
CA LEU A 188 12.11 -21.26 6.04
C LEU A 188 13.60 -21.01 5.73
N SER A 189 14.35 -22.05 5.39
CA SER A 189 15.79 -21.94 5.11
C SER A 189 16.09 -21.22 3.79
N ARG A 190 15.24 -21.37 2.76
CA ARG A 190 15.38 -20.68 1.46
C ARG A 190 14.78 -19.28 1.49
N VAL A 191 13.76 -19.08 2.33
CA VAL A 191 12.99 -17.83 2.45
C VAL A 191 13.59 -16.84 3.44
N GLY A 192 14.38 -17.32 4.42
CA GLY A 192 15.00 -16.48 5.44
C GLY A 192 15.80 -15.30 4.87
N THR A 193 16.59 -15.52 3.81
CA THR A 193 17.35 -14.44 3.16
C THR A 193 16.45 -13.38 2.51
N ILE A 194 15.34 -13.80 1.89
CA ILE A 194 14.37 -12.90 1.27
C ILE A 194 13.61 -12.12 2.35
N ILE A 195 13.23 -12.77 3.44
CA ILE A 195 12.63 -12.11 4.60
C ILE A 195 13.61 -11.08 5.20
N LEU A 196 14.88 -11.44 5.38
CA LEU A 196 15.89 -10.49 5.87
C LEU A 196 16.08 -9.30 4.92
N ALA A 197 16.07 -9.53 3.60
CA ALA A 197 16.11 -8.46 2.61
C ALA A 197 14.83 -7.57 2.67
N GLY A 198 13.67 -8.20 2.80
CA GLY A 198 12.39 -7.53 3.04
C GLY A 198 12.43 -6.68 4.31
N ALA A 199 13.02 -7.22 5.38
CA ALA A 199 13.16 -6.55 6.65
C ALA A 199 14.12 -5.36 6.59
N GLY A 200 15.28 -5.52 5.97
CA GLY A 200 16.24 -4.43 5.79
C GLY A 200 15.66 -3.29 4.94
N SER A 201 14.95 -3.60 3.86
CA SER A 201 14.27 -2.58 3.07
C SER A 201 13.08 -1.93 3.80
N GLY A 202 12.34 -2.70 4.61
CA GLY A 202 11.29 -2.18 5.50
C GLY A 202 11.85 -1.19 6.52
N LEU A 203 12.94 -1.56 7.19
CA LEU A 203 13.61 -0.70 8.17
C LEU A 203 14.18 0.55 7.51
N LEU A 204 14.79 0.42 6.32
CA LEU A 204 15.27 1.55 5.52
C LEU A 204 14.15 2.57 5.25
N LEU A 205 13.00 2.09 4.77
CA LEU A 205 11.86 2.94 4.46
C LEU A 205 11.20 3.53 5.71
N VAL A 206 11.04 2.75 6.79
CA VAL A 206 10.48 3.26 8.06
C VAL A 206 11.39 4.33 8.66
N THR A 207 12.70 4.11 8.66
CA THR A 207 13.69 5.10 9.13
C THR A 207 13.66 6.35 8.26
N GLY A 208 13.63 6.18 6.94
CA GLY A 208 13.50 7.31 6.00
C GLY A 208 12.20 8.09 6.20
N ALA A 209 11.09 7.41 6.45
CA ALA A 209 9.79 8.02 6.73
C ALA A 209 9.84 8.80 8.06
N ALA A 210 10.44 8.25 9.10
CA ALA A 210 10.61 8.93 10.39
C ALA A 210 11.49 10.18 10.27
N LEU A 211 12.62 10.10 9.58
CA LEU A 211 13.48 11.26 9.33
C LEU A 211 12.73 12.33 8.51
N THR A 212 12.05 11.91 7.44
CA THR A 212 11.28 12.84 6.59
C THR A 212 10.15 13.49 7.40
N ALA A 213 9.47 12.73 8.25
CA ALA A 213 8.45 13.26 9.13
C ALA A 213 9.01 14.31 10.09
N ILE A 214 10.12 14.02 10.78
CA ILE A 214 10.76 14.95 11.73
C ILE A 214 11.16 16.27 11.05
N TYR A 215 11.72 16.22 9.84
CA TYR A 215 12.25 17.42 9.17
C TYR A 215 11.21 18.17 8.32
N PHE A 216 10.19 17.48 7.79
CA PHE A 216 9.27 18.05 6.82
C PHE A 216 7.81 18.14 7.30
N ALA A 217 7.46 17.67 8.50
CA ALA A 217 6.09 17.75 9.03
C ALA A 217 5.51 19.18 8.99
N THR A 218 6.25 20.15 9.51
CA THR A 218 5.82 21.55 9.52
C THR A 218 5.64 22.11 8.12
N ALA A 219 6.57 21.81 7.20
CA ALA A 219 6.47 22.21 5.79
C ALA A 219 5.30 21.52 5.07
N ALA A 220 4.98 20.28 5.46
CA ALA A 220 3.84 19.52 4.98
C ALA A 220 2.50 19.99 5.57
N GLY A 221 2.52 20.89 6.55
CA GLY A 221 1.34 21.36 7.27
C GLY A 221 0.69 20.29 8.16
N GLN A 222 1.48 19.35 8.67
CA GLN A 222 1.00 18.18 9.42
C GLN A 222 1.83 17.93 10.68
N THR A 223 1.33 17.07 11.57
CA THR A 223 2.15 16.59 12.69
C THR A 223 3.14 15.52 12.22
N SER A 224 4.23 15.34 12.95
CA SER A 224 5.24 14.32 12.66
C SER A 224 4.65 12.92 12.66
N GLU A 225 3.67 12.65 13.50
CA GLU A 225 3.02 11.35 13.62
C GLU A 225 2.11 11.08 12.43
N ALA A 226 1.30 12.07 12.04
CA ALA A 226 0.44 11.97 10.85
C ALA A 226 1.28 11.80 9.58
N LEU A 227 2.37 12.57 9.44
CA LEU A 227 3.24 12.46 8.28
C LEU A 227 4.03 11.14 8.28
N LEU A 228 4.51 10.67 9.43
CA LEU A 228 5.15 9.36 9.57
C LEU A 228 4.21 8.24 9.10
N LEU A 229 2.96 8.23 9.60
CA LEU A 229 1.98 7.23 9.22
C LEU A 229 1.65 7.30 7.72
N ALA A 230 1.54 8.50 7.15
CA ALA A 230 1.28 8.69 5.71
C ALA A 230 2.44 8.25 4.81
N LEU A 231 3.69 8.34 5.29
CA LEU A 231 4.88 7.94 4.54
C LEU A 231 5.25 6.46 4.74
N ALA A 232 4.85 5.86 5.87
CA ALA A 232 5.24 4.50 6.23
C ALA A 232 4.86 3.48 5.12
N PRO A 233 5.76 2.53 4.81
CA PRO A 233 5.56 1.54 3.76
C PRO A 233 4.64 0.39 4.25
N GLY A 234 3.38 0.70 4.53
CA GLY A 234 2.34 -0.27 4.87
C GLY A 234 1.22 -0.33 3.83
N GLY A 235 0.32 -1.31 3.94
CA GLY A 235 -0.88 -1.35 3.10
C GLY A 235 -1.90 -0.27 3.49
N LEU A 236 -2.78 0.08 2.54
CA LEU A 236 -3.77 1.15 2.73
C LEU A 236 -4.75 0.83 3.87
N ALA A 237 -5.23 -0.41 3.95
CA ALA A 237 -6.16 -0.82 4.99
C ALA A 237 -5.50 -0.78 6.38
N GLU A 238 -4.28 -1.28 6.46
CA GLU A 238 -3.52 -1.43 7.70
C GLU A 238 -3.12 -0.06 8.27
N MET A 239 -2.56 0.83 7.45
CA MET A 239 -2.11 2.14 7.94
C MET A 239 -3.27 3.05 8.32
N SER A 240 -4.39 2.96 7.60
CA SER A 240 -5.60 3.71 7.91
C SER A 240 -6.28 3.20 9.19
N LEU A 241 -6.21 1.90 9.46
CA LEU A 241 -6.66 1.36 10.74
C LEU A 241 -5.75 1.80 11.88
N ILE A 242 -4.42 1.74 11.72
CA ILE A 242 -3.48 2.24 12.72
C ILE A 242 -3.77 3.72 13.01
N ALA A 243 -4.00 4.51 11.98
CA ALA A 243 -4.41 5.91 12.11
C ALA A 243 -5.68 6.07 12.95
N LEU A 244 -6.70 5.26 12.69
CA LEU A 244 -7.97 5.29 13.43
C LEU A 244 -7.76 4.92 14.91
N VAL A 245 -7.00 3.85 15.16
CA VAL A 245 -6.66 3.35 16.50
C VAL A 245 -5.91 4.38 17.33
N ILE A 246 -5.05 5.13 16.66
CA ILE A 246 -4.19 6.13 17.26
C ILE A 246 -4.89 7.51 17.38
N GLY A 247 -6.09 7.68 16.81
CA GLY A 247 -6.78 8.96 16.78
C GLY A 247 -6.13 9.98 15.83
N SER A 248 -5.33 9.51 14.87
CA SER A 248 -4.74 10.35 13.83
C SER A 248 -5.73 10.61 12.69
N GLN A 249 -5.40 11.55 11.81
CA GLN A 249 -6.23 11.96 10.67
C GLN A 249 -6.39 10.82 9.65
N THR A 250 -7.36 9.93 9.88
CA THR A 250 -7.54 8.70 9.09
C THR A 250 -7.84 8.99 7.62
N ALA A 251 -8.61 10.04 7.32
CA ALA A 251 -8.88 10.45 5.94
C ALA A 251 -7.63 10.95 5.21
N PHE A 252 -6.79 11.74 5.90
CA PHE A 252 -5.50 12.19 5.37
C PHE A 252 -4.60 11.00 5.02
N ILE A 253 -4.42 10.07 5.96
CA ILE A 253 -3.57 8.89 5.78
C ILE A 253 -4.14 7.99 4.67
N SER A 254 -5.45 7.72 4.68
CA SER A 254 -6.12 6.94 3.62
C SER A 254 -5.89 7.56 2.25
N LEU A 255 -6.02 8.89 2.13
CA LEU A 255 -5.81 9.60 0.86
C LEU A 255 -4.35 9.52 0.41
N MET A 256 -3.39 9.75 1.29
CA MET A 256 -1.95 9.67 0.96
C MET A 256 -1.58 8.27 0.46
N HIS A 257 -2.03 7.22 1.15
CA HIS A 257 -1.81 5.84 0.72
C HIS A 257 -2.50 5.53 -0.61
N MET A 258 -3.70 6.05 -0.85
CA MET A 258 -4.41 5.86 -2.11
C MET A 258 -3.65 6.51 -3.26
N LEU A 259 -3.28 7.78 -3.09
CA LEU A 259 -2.51 8.54 -4.09
C LEU A 259 -1.16 7.87 -4.36
N ARG A 260 -0.48 7.36 -3.32
CA ARG A 260 0.74 6.57 -3.46
C ARG A 260 0.54 5.34 -4.33
N ILE A 261 -0.51 4.55 -4.06
CA ILE A 261 -0.81 3.34 -4.83
C ILE A 261 -1.05 3.69 -6.28
N VAL A 262 -1.86 4.72 -6.55
CA VAL A 262 -2.13 5.21 -7.92
C VAL A 262 -0.83 5.62 -8.59
N PHE A 263 -0.02 6.43 -7.92
CA PHE A 263 1.28 6.87 -8.44
C PHE A 263 2.19 5.69 -8.78
N VAL A 264 2.38 4.76 -7.83
CA VAL A 264 3.29 3.63 -8.02
C VAL A 264 2.80 2.71 -9.13
N VAL A 265 1.52 2.32 -9.13
CA VAL A 265 0.98 1.38 -10.12
C VAL A 265 1.05 1.94 -11.54
N LEU A 266 0.87 3.25 -11.73
CA LEU A 266 0.92 3.87 -13.06
C LEU A 266 2.36 4.16 -13.51
N ILE A 267 3.20 4.68 -12.61
CA ILE A 267 4.51 5.22 -12.98
C ILE A 267 5.59 4.13 -13.00
N VAL A 268 5.60 3.21 -12.03
CA VAL A 268 6.70 2.23 -11.88
C VAL A 268 6.82 1.28 -13.08
N PRO A 269 5.74 0.62 -13.56
CA PRO A 269 5.85 -0.23 -14.76
C PRO A 269 6.28 0.56 -16.00
N SER A 270 5.80 1.79 -16.14
CA SER A 270 6.11 2.67 -17.28
C SER A 270 7.59 3.08 -17.28
N LEU A 271 8.14 3.45 -16.12
CA LEU A 271 9.56 3.75 -15.96
C LEU A 271 10.43 2.52 -16.19
N PHE A 272 10.01 1.34 -15.71
CA PHE A 272 10.76 0.10 -15.98
C PHE A 272 10.90 -0.17 -17.47
N ARG A 273 9.81 -0.01 -18.26
CA ARG A 273 9.86 -0.17 -19.72
C ARG A 273 10.86 0.76 -20.39
N LEU A 274 10.95 2.00 -19.94
CA LEU A 274 11.90 2.98 -20.49
C LEU A 274 13.35 2.59 -20.18
N PHE A 275 13.65 2.16 -18.95
CA PHE A 275 14.99 1.74 -18.57
C PHE A 275 15.39 0.38 -19.16
N ALA A 276 14.47 -0.57 -19.21
CA ALA A 276 14.68 -1.88 -19.84
C ALA A 276 14.82 -1.75 -21.37
N GLY A 277 14.04 -0.88 -22.00
CA GLY A 277 14.15 -0.59 -23.44
C GLY A 277 15.51 -0.02 -23.86
N GLN A 278 16.19 0.71 -22.98
CA GLN A 278 17.56 1.20 -23.21
C GLN A 278 18.62 0.10 -23.05
N SER A 279 18.37 -0.91 -22.21
CA SER A 279 19.27 -2.07 -22.04
C SER A 279 19.08 -3.13 -23.13
N LEU A 280 17.93 -3.19 -23.80
CA LEU A 280 17.69 -4.10 -24.94
C LEU A 280 18.23 -3.57 -26.27
N THR A 281 18.60 -2.28 -26.35
CA THR A 281 19.32 -1.69 -27.49
C THR A 281 20.84 -1.78 -27.37
N GLY A 282 21.36 -2.22 -26.22
CA GLY A 282 22.79 -2.45 -25.98
C GLY A 282 23.04 -3.90 -25.55
N GLU A 283 23.61 -4.69 -26.44
CA GLU A 283 24.15 -6.06 -26.25
C GLU A 283 23.22 -7.22 -25.83
N ASP A 284 22.07 -6.99 -25.18
CA ASP A 284 21.19 -8.08 -24.69
C ASP A 284 19.79 -8.10 -25.34
N ALA A 285 19.70 -7.96 -26.67
CA ALA A 285 18.42 -8.11 -27.38
C ALA A 285 17.86 -9.54 -27.19
N ILE A 286 16.68 -9.65 -26.58
CA ILE A 286 15.92 -10.90 -26.47
C ILE A 286 15.73 -11.46 -27.90
N PRO A 287 16.13 -12.72 -28.18
CA PRO A 287 15.91 -13.32 -29.49
C PRO A 287 14.42 -13.29 -29.80
N SER A 288 14.06 -12.79 -30.98
CA SER A 288 12.70 -12.88 -31.49
C SER A 288 12.25 -14.34 -31.42
N PRO A 289 10.99 -14.65 -31.06
CA PRO A 289 10.50 -16.01 -31.12
C PRO A 289 10.72 -16.55 -32.53
N GLU A 290 11.52 -17.61 -32.62
CA GLU A 290 11.85 -18.30 -33.86
C GLU A 290 10.54 -18.67 -34.53
N LYS A 291 10.33 -18.20 -35.77
CA LYS A 291 9.14 -18.59 -36.54
C LYS A 291 9.14 -20.12 -36.63
N PRO A 292 7.97 -20.77 -36.47
CA PRO A 292 7.87 -22.21 -36.62
C PRO A 292 8.48 -22.60 -37.96
N ASN A 293 9.44 -23.52 -37.89
CA ASN A 293 10.13 -24.08 -39.04
C ASN A 293 9.08 -24.68 -39.97
N GLU A 294 8.74 -23.99 -41.07
CA GLU A 294 7.98 -24.59 -42.16
C GLU A 294 8.86 -25.72 -42.70
N SER A 295 8.50 -26.96 -42.38
CA SER A 295 9.18 -28.14 -42.89
C SER A 295 9.12 -28.14 -44.41
N PRO A 296 10.24 -28.36 -45.11
CA PRO A 296 10.22 -28.64 -46.53
C PRO A 296 9.82 -30.11 -46.77
N GLY A 297 8.77 -30.33 -47.57
CA GLY A 297 8.28 -31.64 -48.05
C GLY A 297 6.79 -31.79 -47.75
N ASP A 298 5.89 -32.04 -48.71
CA ASP A 298 5.99 -32.64 -50.05
C ASP A 298 4.96 -32.03 -51.02
#